data_AF-A0A2J6I7F0-F1
#
_entry.id   AF-A0A2J6I7F0-F1
#
_cell.length_a   1.000
_cell.length_b   1.000
_cell.length_c   1.000
_cell.angle_alpha   90.00
_cell.angle_beta   90.00
_cell.angle_gamma   90.00
#
_symmetry.space_group_name_H-M   'P 1'
#
loop_
_entity.id
_entity.type
_entity.pdbx_description
1 polymer ?
#
loop_
_entity_poly.entity_id
_entity_poly.type
_entity_poly.pdbx_seq_one_letter_code
_entity_poly.pdbx_strand_id
1 'polypeptide(L)'
;MSSSLNVKNLTPSRFDVFAQVSYPATPLINVSLSGMFNPYDKSSYAGPSATFSLTDNISLMLVGQIFMGDKLTEFGDFGQMYFLDLKWSF
;
A
#
# COMPACT_ATOMS: atom_id res chain seq x y z
N MET A 1 -6.09 33.87 11.78
CA MET A 1 -6.47 33.72 10.36
C MET A 1 -6.89 32.27 10.14
N SER A 2 -8.19 32.05 9.93
CA SER A 2 -8.79 30.73 9.72
C SER A 2 -8.57 30.34 8.26
N SER A 3 -7.64 29.42 8.00
CA SER A 3 -7.47 28.84 6.66
C SER A 3 -8.63 27.88 6.43
N SER A 4 -9.58 28.31 5.61
CA SER A 4 -10.75 27.52 5.22
C SER A 4 -10.29 26.26 4.48
N LEU A 5 -10.34 25.12 5.14
CA LEU A 5 -10.31 23.81 4.49
C LEU A 5 -11.53 23.74 3.55
N ASN A 6 -11.29 23.99 2.26
CA ASN A 6 -12.29 23.88 1.21
C ASN A 6 -12.46 22.40 0.85
N VAL A 7 -13.70 21.94 0.73
CA VAL A 7 -14.03 20.53 0.40
C VAL A 7 -13.38 20.08 -0.93
N LYS A 8 -13.01 21.02 -1.82
CA LYS A 8 -12.26 20.73 -3.06
C LYS A 8 -10.76 20.45 -2.88
N ASN A 9 -10.19 20.68 -1.69
CA ASN A 9 -8.76 20.52 -1.37
C ASN A 9 -8.54 19.53 -0.20
N LEU A 10 -9.49 18.61 0.03
CA LEU A 10 -9.38 17.58 1.09
C LEU A 10 -8.26 16.56 0.82
N THR A 11 -7.84 16.42 -0.43
CA THR A 11 -6.61 15.73 -0.83
C THR A 11 -5.66 16.78 -1.43
N PRO A 12 -4.51 17.07 -0.81
CA PRO A 12 -3.39 17.75 -1.46
C PRO A 12 -2.99 17.07 -2.78
N SER A 13 -3.24 15.76 -2.92
CA SER A 13 -3.12 15.03 -4.17
C SER A 13 -4.25 15.34 -5.15
N ARG A 14 -3.93 15.98 -6.27
CA ARG A 14 -4.84 16.17 -7.42
C ARG A 14 -4.78 14.99 -8.40
N PHE A 15 -3.78 14.13 -8.29
CA PHE A 15 -3.53 13.04 -9.22
C PHE A 15 -2.57 12.03 -8.59
N ASP A 16 -3.00 10.77 -8.44
CA ASP A 16 -2.17 9.65 -7.99
C ASP A 16 -2.10 8.58 -9.08
N VAL A 17 -0.90 8.06 -9.31
CA VAL A 17 -0.68 6.93 -10.20
C VAL A 17 -0.53 5.68 -9.35
N PHE A 18 -1.46 4.74 -9.49
CA PHE A 18 -1.38 3.44 -8.86
C PHE A 18 -1.01 2.36 -9.88
N ALA A 19 -0.06 1.51 -9.51
CA ALA A 19 0.34 0.34 -10.28
C ALA A 19 0.44 -0.87 -9.34
N GLN A 20 -0.04 -2.02 -9.80
CA GLN A 20 0.12 -3.27 -9.08
C GLN A 20 0.49 -4.38 -10.06
N VAL A 21 1.44 -5.21 -9.65
CA VAL A 21 1.81 -6.44 -10.34
C VAL A 21 1.63 -7.60 -9.38
N SER A 22 1.05 -8.69 -9.86
CA SER A 22 0.94 -9.95 -9.12
C SER A 22 1.49 -11.07 -9.99
N TYR A 23 2.27 -11.95 -9.37
CA TYR A 23 2.87 -13.10 -10.01
C TYR A 23 2.72 -14.34 -9.11
N PRO A 24 2.09 -15.42 -9.63
CA PRO A 24 2.03 -16.69 -8.92
C PRO A 24 3.39 -17.39 -9.02
N ALA A 25 4.24 -17.21 -8.00
CA ALA A 25 5.56 -17.83 -7.95
C ALA A 25 5.45 -19.37 -7.92
N THR A 26 4.46 -19.90 -7.20
CA THR A 26 4.10 -21.32 -7.18
C THR A 26 2.58 -21.47 -7.05
N PRO A 27 2.00 -22.68 -7.22
CA PRO A 27 0.56 -22.89 -6.98
C PRO A 27 0.10 -22.53 -5.56
N LEU A 28 1.02 -22.51 -4.59
CA LEU A 28 0.74 -22.20 -3.20
C LEU A 28 1.20 -20.79 -2.80
N ILE A 29 2.01 -20.10 -3.61
CA ILE A 29 2.63 -18.83 -3.25
C ILE A 29 2.35 -17.80 -4.34
N ASN A 30 1.62 -16.75 -3.99
CA ASN A 30 1.40 -15.61 -4.84
C ASN A 30 2.16 -14.39 -4.28
N VAL A 31 2.98 -13.76 -5.10
CA VAL A 31 3.68 -12.54 -4.73
C VAL A 31 3.05 -11.39 -5.48
N SER A 32 2.79 -10.27 -4.80
CA SER A 32 2.34 -9.06 -5.45
C SER A 32 3.10 -7.85 -4.95
N LEU A 33 3.25 -6.86 -5.81
CA LEU A 33 3.87 -5.58 -5.49
C LEU A 33 2.91 -4.50 -5.96
N SER A 34 2.47 -3.69 -5.00
CA SER A 34 1.67 -2.50 -5.27
C SER A 34 2.54 -1.25 -5.10
N GLY A 35 2.28 -0.23 -5.90
CA GLY A 35 2.97 1.04 -5.86
C GLY A 35 1.99 2.16 -6.13
N MET A 36 2.06 3.22 -5.33
CA MET A 36 1.30 4.44 -5.54
C MET A 36 2.28 5.60 -5.58
N PHE A 37 2.18 6.46 -6.59
CA PHE A 37 3.05 7.61 -6.75
C PHE A 37 2.22 8.87 -6.97
N ASN A 38 2.48 9.87 -6.14
CA ASN A 38 1.88 11.19 -6.24
C ASN A 38 2.91 12.17 -6.83
N PRO A 39 2.82 12.54 -8.12
CA PRO A 39 3.72 13.51 -8.75
C PRO A 39 3.63 14.93 -8.17
N TYR A 40 2.54 15.30 -7.47
CA TYR A 40 2.36 16.63 -6.90
C TYR A 40 3.10 16.82 -5.56
N ASP A 41 3.03 15.82 -4.67
CA ASP A 41 3.67 15.85 -3.34
C ASP A 41 5.01 15.10 -3.31
N LYS A 42 5.41 14.53 -4.46
CA LYS A 42 6.54 13.57 -4.61
C LYS A 42 6.49 12.39 -3.65
N SER A 43 5.36 12.14 -3.02
CA SER A 43 5.20 11.00 -2.14
C SER A 43 4.99 9.72 -2.94
N SER A 44 5.56 8.65 -2.42
CA SER A 44 5.45 7.32 -2.99
C SER A 44 5.16 6.30 -1.90
N TYR A 45 4.38 5.30 -2.29
CA TYR A 45 4.04 4.15 -1.48
C TYR A 45 4.45 2.92 -2.27
N ALA A 46 5.08 1.97 -1.60
CA ALA A 46 5.37 0.65 -2.13
C ALA A 46 4.87 -0.39 -1.14
N GLY A 47 3.94 -1.24 -1.59
CA GLY A 47 3.33 -2.30 -0.82
C GLY A 47 3.67 -3.68 -1.38
N PRO A 48 4.84 -4.27 -1.08
CA PRO A 48 5.10 -5.68 -1.35
C PRO A 48 4.20 -6.57 -0.49
N SER A 49 3.63 -7.61 -1.08
CA SER A 49 2.93 -8.65 -0.34
C SER A 49 3.20 -10.04 -0.90
N ALA A 50 3.14 -11.04 -0.02
CA ALA A 50 3.28 -12.44 -0.37
C ALA A 50 2.18 -13.23 0.34
N THR A 51 1.37 -13.93 -0.44
CA THR A 51 0.30 -14.80 0.05
C THR A 51 0.75 -16.25 -0.08
N PHE A 52 0.65 -17.00 1.01
CA PHE A 52 0.96 -18.41 1.14
C PHE A 52 -0.31 -19.17 1.45
N SER A 53 -0.74 -20.04 0.55
CA SER A 53 -1.83 -21.00 0.79
C SER A 53 -1.28 -22.19 1.56
N LEU A 54 -1.65 -22.29 2.84
CA LEU A 54 -1.24 -23.38 3.74
C LEU A 54 -2.09 -24.63 3.51
N THR A 55 -3.38 -24.42 3.24
CA THR A 55 -4.35 -25.45 2.86
C THR A 55 -5.33 -24.84 1.85
N ASP A 56 -6.26 -25.63 1.30
CA ASP A 56 -7.30 -25.12 0.39
C ASP A 56 -8.18 -24.02 1.02
N ASN A 57 -8.20 -23.95 2.36
CA ASN A 57 -9.09 -23.08 3.11
C ASN A 57 -8.34 -22.04 3.98
N ILE A 58 -7.02 -22.20 4.16
CA ILE A 58 -6.22 -21.32 5.02
C ILE A 58 -5.13 -20.68 4.17
N SER A 59 -5.14 -19.34 4.13
CA SER A 59 -4.10 -18.53 3.50
C SER A 59 -3.48 -17.58 4.52
N LEU A 60 -2.16 -17.49 4.51
CA LEU A 60 -1.38 -16.52 5.27
C LEU A 60 -0.78 -15.51 4.32
N MET A 61 -1.05 -14.22 4.52
CA MET A 61 -0.52 -13.14 3.72
C MET A 61 0.41 -12.28 4.57
N LEU A 62 1.62 -12.04 4.06
CA LEU A 62 2.56 -11.08 4.60
C LEU A 62 2.51 -9.83 3.74
N VAL A 63 2.32 -8.67 4.34
CA VAL A 63 2.30 -7.39 3.64
C VAL A 63 3.29 -6.45 4.30
N GLY A 64 4.18 -5.90 3.49
CA GLY A 64 4.98 -4.73 3.84
C GLY A 64 4.39 -3.51 3.17
N GLN A 65 4.34 -2.40 3.89
CA GLN A 65 3.92 -1.10 3.41
C GLN A 65 5.05 -0.12 3.70
N ILE A 66 5.68 0.37 2.66
CA ILE A 66 6.81 1.29 2.73
C ILE A 66 6.31 2.63 2.21
N PHE A 67 6.36 3.63 3.06
CA PHE A 67 5.97 4.99 2.74
C PHE A 67 7.24 5.84 2.60
N MET A 68 7.37 6.53 1.47
CA MET A 68 8.54 7.34 1.10
C MET A 68 8.05 8.74 0.69
N GLY A 69 8.37 9.76 1.48
CA GLY A 69 7.98 11.15 1.21
C GLY A 69 8.80 12.13 2.05
N ASP A 70 8.85 13.40 1.63
CA ASP A 70 9.55 14.46 2.37
C ASP A 70 8.82 14.83 3.69
N LYS A 71 9.52 15.44 4.65
CA LYS A 71 8.89 15.94 5.89
C LYS A 71 7.77 16.92 5.53
N LEU A 72 6.57 16.72 6.11
CA LEU A 72 5.30 17.42 5.83
C LEU A 72 4.48 16.92 4.62
N THR A 73 4.90 15.83 3.96
CA THR A 73 4.11 15.19 2.89
C THR A 73 3.20 14.08 3.46
N GLU A 74 2.16 13.71 2.73
CA GLU A 74 1.09 12.79 3.17
C GLU A 74 1.60 11.42 3.66
N PHE A 75 2.82 11.04 3.24
CA PHE A 75 3.47 9.76 3.54
C PHE A 75 4.84 9.90 4.23
N GLY A 76 5.33 11.12 4.49
CA GLY A 76 6.68 11.37 5.00
C GLY A 76 6.91 10.95 6.46
N ASP A 77 5.86 10.85 7.26
CA ASP A 77 5.93 10.52 8.70
C ASP A 77 5.42 9.11 9.05
N PHE A 78 4.97 8.31 8.06
CA PHE A 78 4.35 7.00 8.31
C PHE A 78 5.35 5.83 8.42
N GLY A 79 6.57 5.98 7.89
CA GLY A 79 7.64 4.97 8.03
C GLY A 79 7.38 3.66 7.27
N GLN A 80 7.70 2.52 7.90
CA GLN A 80 7.49 1.18 7.35
C GLN A 80 6.53 0.40 8.25
N MET A 81 5.46 -0.15 7.69
CA MET A 81 4.51 -1.02 8.38
C MET A 81 4.59 -2.43 7.82
N TYR A 82 4.52 -3.42 8.70
CA TYR A 82 4.47 -4.83 8.31
C TYR A 82 3.32 -5.48 9.06
N PHE A 83 2.50 -6.23 8.34
CA PHE A 83 1.40 -6.98 8.93
C PHE A 83 1.32 -8.38 8.35
N LEU A 84 0.81 -9.27 9.19
CA LEU A 84 0.46 -10.63 8.84
C LEU A 84 -1.06 -10.75 8.89
N ASP A 85 -1.64 -11.24 7.81
CA ASP A 85 -3.07 -11.48 7.67
C ASP A 85 -3.29 -12.99 7.53
N LEU A 86 -4.01 -13.59 8.47
CA LEU A 86 -4.39 -14.99 8.41
C LEU A 86 -5.87 -15.07 8.04
N LYS A 87 -6.15 -15.61 6.84
CA LYS A 87 -7.51 -15.76 6.33
C LYS A 87 -7.89 -17.23 6.28
N TRP A 88 -9.00 -17.56 6.93
CA TRP A 88 -9.65 -18.87 6.87
C TRP A 88 -10.97 -18.74 6.13
N SER A 89 -11.19 -19.58 5.12
CA SER A 89 -12.41 -19.66 4.31
C SER A 89 -13.12 -20.98 4.62
N PHE A 90 -14.44 -20.96 4.80
CA PHE A 90 -15.27 -22.12 5.13
C PHE A 90 -16.32 -22.37 4.04
#